data_AF-A0A7W7KSS9-F1
#
_entry.id   AF-A0A7W7KSS9-F1
#
_cell.length_a   1.000
_cell.length_b   1.000
_cell.length_c   1.000
_cell.angle_alpha   90.00
_cell.angle_beta   90.00
_cell.angle_gamma   90.00
#
_symmetry.space_group_name_H-M   'P 1'
#
loop_
_entity.id
_entity.type
_entity.pdbx_description
1 polymer ?
#
loop_
_entity_poly.entity_id
_entity_poly.type
_entity_poly.pdbx_seq_one_letter_code
_entity_poly.pdbx_strand_id
1 'polypeptide(L)' 'MTTSPNLDQLTPDQLRTLAAQLSRRVNRLERVNEQLTHEIAILKRHRFAKRSEQLSPDQGSLLEDLIDTDIAAIEADLK' A
#
# COMPACT_ATOMS: atom_id res chain seq x y z
N MET A 1 13.63 5.78 16.98
CA MET A 1 14.46 4.58 17.19
C MET A 1 13.71 3.67 18.14
N THR A 2 13.04 2.62 17.63
CA THR A 2 12.37 1.64 18.48
C THR A 2 13.42 0.61 18.90
N THR A 3 13.81 0.61 20.18
CA THR A 3 14.65 -0.44 20.75
C THR A 3 13.91 -1.78 20.63
N SER A 4 14.44 -2.70 19.83
CA SER A 4 13.89 -4.05 19.74
C SER A 4 14.05 -4.74 21.10
N PRO A 5 12.99 -5.31 21.68
CA PRO A 5 13.09 -6.06 22.93
C PRO A 5 14.03 -7.26 22.74
N ASN A 6 14.94 -7.46 23.70
CA ASN A 6 15.82 -8.63 23.70
C ASN A 6 14.98 -9.89 23.95
N LEU A 7 14.84 -10.73 22.94
CA LEU A 7 13.97 -11.91 22.95
C LEU A 7 14.40 -12.96 23.98
N ASP A 8 15.70 -13.02 24.29
CA ASP A 8 16.27 -14.00 25.24
C ASP A 8 15.87 -13.73 26.69
N GLN A 9 15.34 -12.53 26.97
CA GLN A 9 14.92 -12.09 28.30
C GLN A 9 13.41 -12.20 28.54
N LEU A 10 12.64 -12.64 27.53
CA LEU A 10 11.19 -12.71 27.59
C LEU A 10 10.71 -14.07 28.13
N THR A 11 9.70 -14.05 28.99
CA THR A 11 9.02 -15.28 29.43
C THR A 11 8.19 -15.89 28.29
N PRO A 12 7.85 -17.19 28.35
CA PRO A 12 7.00 -17.82 27.34
C PRO A 12 5.67 -17.09 27.08
N ASP A 13 5.05 -16.50 28.12
CA ASP A 13 3.80 -15.75 27.98
C ASP A 13 4.01 -14.36 27.34
N GLN A 14 5.13 -13.70 27.64
CA GLN A 14 5.53 -12.47 26.95
C GLN A 14 5.82 -12.74 25.48
N LEU A 15 6.47 -13.86 25.15
CA LEU A 15 6.71 -14.29 23.78
C LEU A 15 5.39 -14.58 23.03
N ARG A 16 4.43 -15.26 23.66
CA ARG A 16 3.09 -15.49 23.07
C ARG A 16 2.33 -14.19 22.82
N THR A 17 2.42 -13.24 23.76
CA THR A 17 1.78 -11.93 23.63
C THR A 17 2.40 -11.12 22.49
N LEU A 18 3.73 -11.11 22.40
CA LEU A 18 4.46 -10.46 21.33
C LEU A 18 4.15 -11.12 19.98
N ALA A 19 4.13 -12.45 19.90
CA ALA A 19 3.77 -13.18 18.69
C ALA A 19 2.34 -12.83 18.23
N ALA A 20 1.36 -12.83 19.13
CA ALA A 20 -0.01 -12.44 18.80
C ALA A 20 -0.11 -10.99 18.30
N GLN A 21 0.67 -10.07 18.89
CA GLN A 21 0.74 -8.68 18.45
C GLN A 21 1.36 -8.55 17.06
N LEU A 22 2.47 -9.26 16.80
CA LEU A 22 3.12 -9.28 15.50
C LEU A 22 2.23 -9.91 14.43
N SER A 23 1.57 -11.04 14.71
CA SER A 23 0.60 -11.64 13.78
C SER A 23 -0.54 -10.69 13.43
N ARG A 24 -1.09 -9.97 14.41
CA ARG A 24 -2.11 -8.93 14.15
C ARG A 24 -1.57 -7.81 13.26
N ARG A 25 -0.33 -7.38 13.49
CA ARG A 25 0.31 -6.32 12.69
C ARG A 25 0.56 -6.78 11.26
N VAL A 26 1.08 -8.00 11.07
CA VAL A 26 1.27 -8.61 9.74
C VAL A 26 -0.06 -8.69 9.00
N ASN A 27 -1.09 -9.27 9.62
CA ASN A 27 -2.42 -9.36 9.00
C ASN A 27 -3.00 -7.99 8.61
N ARG A 28 -2.75 -6.94 9.41
CA ARG A 28 -3.19 -5.58 9.07
C ARG A 28 -2.43 -5.04 7.86
N LEU A 29 -1.11 -5.25 7.81
CA LEU A 29 -0.27 -4.79 6.70
C LEU A 29 -0.62 -5.54 5.40
N GLU A 30 -0.87 -6.84 5.46
CA GLU A 30 -1.32 -7.63 4.31
C GLU A 30 -2.62 -7.07 3.72
N ARG A 31 -3.62 -6.76 4.55
CA ARG A 31 -4.88 -6.15 4.07
C ARG A 31 -4.67 -4.77 3.44
N VAL A 32 -3.79 -3.95 4.03
CA VAL A 32 -3.45 -2.63 3.46
C VAL A 32 -2.79 -2.82 2.10
N ASN A 33 -1.86 -3.77 1.98
CA ASN A 33 -1.21 -4.09 0.70
C ASN A 33 -2.21 -4.57 -0.36
N GLU A 34 -3.16 -5.42 0.01
CA GLU A 34 -4.24 -5.85 -0.88
C GLU A 34 -5.09 -4.67 -1.36
N GLN A 35 -5.47 -3.77 -0.44
CA GLN A 35 -6.25 -2.58 -0.77
C GLN A 35 -5.51 -1.66 -1.74
N LEU A 36 -4.26 -1.33 -1.43
CA LEU A 36 -3.42 -0.48 -2.26
C LEU A 36 -3.15 -1.11 -3.65
N THR A 37 -2.95 -2.42 -3.71
CA THR A 37 -2.82 -3.15 -4.99
C THR A 37 -4.09 -3.04 -5.83
N HIS A 38 -5.26 -3.17 -5.19
CA HIS A 38 -6.54 -3.01 -5.88
C HIS A 38 -6.71 -1.57 -6.41
N GLU A 39 -6.33 -0.57 -5.63
CA GLU A 39 -6.38 0.84 -6.00
C GLU A 39 -5.48 1.16 -7.21
N ILE A 40 -4.24 0.66 -7.23
CA ILE A 40 -3.36 0.74 -8.40
C ILE A 40 -4.03 0.13 -9.64
N ALA A 41 -4.69 -1.02 -9.51
CA ALA A 41 -5.35 -1.68 -10.64
C ALA A 41 -6.51 -0.83 -11.18
N ILE A 42 -7.28 -0.19 -10.29
CA ILE A 42 -8.36 0.75 -10.66
C ILE A 42 -7.78 1.97 -11.40
N LEU A 43 -6.74 2.61 -10.85
CA LEU A 43 -6.10 3.77 -11.47
C LEU A 43 -5.53 3.44 -12.87
N LYS A 44 -4.87 2.29 -13.01
CA LYS A 44 -4.41 1.78 -14.32
C LYS A 44 -5.57 1.58 -15.29
N ARG A 45 -6.69 0.99 -14.83
CA ARG A 45 -7.90 0.82 -15.67
C ARG A 45 -8.46 2.16 -16.13
N HIS A 46 -8.51 3.18 -15.26
CA HIS A 46 -8.94 4.53 -15.64
C HIS A 46 -8.00 5.16 -16.67
N ARG A 47 -6.68 5.01 -16.52
CA ARG A 47 -5.68 5.44 -17.53
C ARG A 47 -5.95 4.82 -18.90
N PHE A 48 -6.34 3.55 -18.97
CA PHE A 48 -6.70 2.90 -20.24
C PHE A 48 -8.07 3.35 -20.77
N ALA A 49 -9.09 3.50 -19.91
CA ALA A 49 -10.42 3.99 -20.30
C ALA A 49 -10.39 5.42 -20.85
N LYS A 50 -9.44 6.24 -20.41
CA LYS A 50 -9.15 7.57 -20.93
C LYS A 50 -8.85 7.61 -22.44
N ARG A 51 -8.27 6.54 -23.02
CA ARG A 51 -8.11 6.40 -24.48
C ARG A 51 -9.44 6.19 -25.21
N SER A 52 -10.50 5.82 -24.50
CA SER A 52 -11.85 5.60 -25.06
C SER A 52 -12.79 6.80 -24.93
N GLU A 53 -12.44 7.82 -24.13
CA GLU A 53 -13.19 9.07 -24.02
C GLU A 53 -12.45 10.20 -24.74
N GLN A 54 -13.16 11.04 -25.50
CA GLN A 54 -12.61 12.20 -26.23
C GLN A 54 -12.20 13.33 -25.27
N LEU A 55 -11.20 13.10 -24.43
CA LEU A 55 -10.53 14.15 -23.67
C LEU A 55 -9.66 14.98 -24.59
N SER A 56 -9.66 16.31 -24.39
CA SER A 56 -8.69 17.17 -25.07
C SER A 56 -7.26 16.78 -24.69
N PRO A 57 -6.26 16.97 -25.56
CA PRO A 57 -4.88 16.55 -25.30
C PRO A 57 -4.32 17.03 -23.96
N ASP A 58 -4.65 18.25 -23.53
CA ASP A 58 -4.14 18.85 -22.29
C ASP A 58 -4.79 18.22 -21.03
N GLN A 59 -6.10 17.95 -21.06
CA GLN A 59 -6.77 17.15 -20.03
C GLN A 59 -6.26 15.71 -20.04
N GLY A 60 -5.91 15.23 -21.23
CA GLY A 60 -5.21 13.99 -21.53
C GLY A 60 -3.82 13.89 -20.89
N SER A 61 -3.07 14.98 -20.80
CA SER A 61 -1.77 14.97 -20.15
C SER A 61 -1.93 15.09 -18.63
N LEU A 62 -2.73 16.06 -18.17
CA LEU A 62 -2.88 16.37 -16.74
C LEU A 62 -3.38 15.17 -15.91
N LEU A 63 -4.38 14.43 -16.42
CA LEU A 63 -4.90 13.25 -15.75
C LEU A 63 -3.89 12.08 -15.78
N GLU A 64 -2.95 12.04 -16.72
CA GLU A 64 -1.91 11.00 -16.78
C GLU A 64 -0.82 11.27 -15.74
N ASP A 65 -0.39 12.53 -15.64
CA ASP A 65 0.55 12.98 -14.60
C ASP A 65 -0.01 12.77 -13.19
N LEU A 66 -1.31 13.03 -12.99
CA LEU A 66 -1.99 12.79 -11.71
C LEU A 66 -2.04 11.30 -11.36
N ILE A 67 -2.43 10.44 -12.31
CA ILE A 67 -2.47 8.99 -12.08
C ILE A 67 -1.08 8.43 -11.80
N ASP A 68 -0.05 8.89 -12.51
CA ASP A 68 1.33 8.42 -12.30
C ASP A 68 1.88 8.88 -10.94
N THR A 69 1.48 10.07 -10.48
CA THR A 69 1.79 10.56 -9.13
C THR A 69 1.11 9.72 -8.05
N ASP A 70 -0.18 9.43 -8.21
CA ASP A 70 -0.95 8.65 -7.24
C ASP A 70 -0.45 7.19 -7.19
N ILE A 71 -0.16 6.59 -8.34
CA ILE A 71 0.44 5.24 -8.40
C ILE A 71 1.79 5.24 -7.68
N ALA A 72 2.67 6.22 -7.94
CA ALA A 72 3.97 6.29 -7.30
C ALA A 72 3.88 6.47 -5.78
N ALA A 73 2.91 7.26 -5.29
CA ALA A 73 2.64 7.42 -3.86
C ALA A 73 2.18 6.10 -3.23
N ILE A 74 1.24 5.40 -3.87
CA ILE A 74 0.75 4.10 -3.39
C ILE A 74 1.87 3.04 -3.43
N GLU A 75 2.69 3.00 -4.48
CA GLU A 75 3.84 2.10 -4.59
C GLU A 75 4.92 2.39 -3.53
N ALA A 76 5.08 3.65 -3.11
CA ALA A 76 5.97 4.02 -2.01
C ALA A 76 5.43 3.54 -0.65
N ASP A 77 4.11 3.61 -0.43
CA ASP A 77 3.45 3.13 0.79
C ASP A 77 3.41 1.59 0.89
N LEU A 78 3.55 0.88 -0.24
CA LEU A 78 3.66 -0.58 -0.32
C LEU A 78 5.06 -1.14 0.02
N LYS A 79 6.10 -0.30 0.06
CA LYS A 79 7.50 -0.70 0.35
C LYS A 79 7.84 -0.66 1.84
#